data_AF-A0A350QTA7-F1
#
_entry.id   AF-A0A350QTA7-F1
#
_cell.length_a   1.000
_cell.length_b   1.000
_cell.length_c   1.000
_cell.angle_alpha   90.00
_cell.angle_beta   90.00
_cell.angle_gamma   90.00
#
_symmetry.space_group_name_H-M   'P 1'
#
loop_
_entity.id
_entity.type
_entity.pdbx_description
1 polymer ?
#
loop_
_entity_poly.entity_id
_entity_poly.type
_entity_poly.pdbx_seq_one_letter_code
_entity_poly.pdbx_strand_id
1 'polypeptide(L)'
;LQNLIDSHDTDRAVSKIHNPDRPFDSGNREQDDPTYDGSKPPDDAYRRLELLALIQMTYIGAPMIYYGTEVGMWGSDDPNNRKTMIWEDLGTYEDPDATVMPELLDRYKRMIRLRNDHVALRRGSFETLVADDEQDLLVFRRAYDDDTLLIALNAGDADARFELPEGDWTPVHGDDAPGDVVAPISGRVWIKNR
;
A
#
# COMPACT_ATOMS: atom_id res chain seq x y z
N LEU A 1 -2.40 -16.06 -8.47
CA LEU A 1 -3.35 -15.46 -7.51
C LEU A 1 -3.52 -14.00 -7.86
N GLN A 2 -4.74 -13.49 -7.79
CA GLN A 2 -5.02 -12.05 -7.84
C GLN A 2 -5.03 -11.53 -6.41
N ASN A 3 -4.12 -10.61 -6.10
CA ASN A 3 -3.91 -10.09 -4.75
C ASN A 3 -4.87 -8.92 -4.56
N LEU A 4 -6.06 -9.23 -4.08
CA LEU A 4 -7.11 -8.27 -3.75
C LEU A 4 -6.97 -7.81 -2.30
N ILE A 5 -7.22 -6.53 -2.02
CA ILE A 5 -7.29 -5.98 -0.67
C ILE A 5 -8.74 -5.66 -0.27
N ASP A 6 -9.51 -5.11 -1.21
CA ASP A 6 -10.89 -4.71 -1.07
C ASP A 6 -11.66 -4.95 -2.38
N SER A 7 -13.00 -4.90 -2.34
CA SER A 7 -13.83 -5.00 -3.54
C SER A 7 -15.17 -4.31 -3.37
N HIS A 8 -16.04 -4.50 -4.36
CA HIS A 8 -17.45 -4.11 -4.28
C HIS A 8 -18.28 -4.83 -3.21
N ASP A 9 -17.77 -5.90 -2.59
CA ASP A 9 -18.45 -6.64 -1.51
C ASP A 9 -17.72 -6.50 -0.16
N THR A 10 -16.82 -5.51 -0.04
CA THR A 10 -16.20 -5.19 1.24
C THR A 10 -16.07 -3.69 1.40
N ASP A 11 -15.95 -3.19 2.62
CA ASP A 11 -15.49 -1.82 2.84
C ASP A 11 -14.13 -1.55 2.16
N ARG A 12 -13.89 -0.28 1.80
CA ARG A 12 -12.67 0.12 1.08
C ARG A 12 -11.44 -0.03 1.95
N ALA A 13 -10.28 -0.30 1.35
CA ALA A 13 -9.04 -0.60 2.05
C ALA A 13 -8.66 0.48 3.10
N VAL A 14 -8.79 1.77 2.74
CA VAL A 14 -8.52 2.86 3.68
C VAL A 14 -9.56 2.95 4.80
N SER A 15 -10.81 2.57 4.55
CA SER A 15 -11.86 2.52 5.56
C SER A 15 -11.67 1.35 6.53
N LYS A 16 -11.13 0.21 6.06
CA LYS A 16 -10.66 -0.89 6.92
C LYS A 16 -9.54 -0.43 7.85
N ILE A 17 -8.58 0.35 7.33
CA ILE A 17 -7.47 0.92 8.13
C ILE A 17 -8.00 1.89 9.18
N HIS A 18 -8.99 2.72 8.81
CA HIS A 18 -9.64 3.68 9.70
C HIS A 18 -10.47 3.00 10.81
N ASN A 19 -10.94 1.78 10.54
CA ASN A 19 -11.79 0.98 11.41
C ASN A 19 -11.10 -0.35 11.79
N PRO A 20 -9.97 -0.32 12.53
CA PRO A 20 -9.19 -1.51 12.83
C PRO A 20 -9.96 -2.50 13.74
N ASP A 21 -9.42 -3.72 13.84
CA ASP A 21 -9.92 -4.80 14.71
C ASP A 21 -11.36 -5.27 14.43
N ARG A 22 -11.85 -5.03 13.20
CA ARG A 22 -13.15 -5.49 12.73
C ARG A 22 -13.03 -6.77 11.89
N PRO A 23 -13.98 -7.72 12.01
CA PRO A 23 -14.00 -8.91 11.16
C PRO A 23 -14.04 -8.54 9.67
N PHE A 24 -13.35 -9.32 8.85
CA PHE A 24 -13.43 -9.17 7.40
C PHE A 24 -14.86 -9.49 6.92
N ASP A 25 -15.43 -8.62 6.09
CA ASP A 25 -16.75 -8.81 5.44
C ASP A 25 -17.89 -9.15 6.43
N SER A 26 -17.87 -8.53 7.62
CA SER A 26 -18.93 -8.74 8.62
C SER A 26 -19.01 -7.57 9.58
N GLY A 27 -20.19 -6.93 9.63
CA GLY A 27 -20.45 -5.79 10.51
C GLY A 27 -19.87 -4.46 10.02
N ASN A 28 -19.38 -4.38 8.78
CA ASN A 28 -18.65 -3.21 8.24
C ASN A 28 -19.56 -2.20 7.52
N ARG A 29 -20.85 -2.18 7.86
CA ARG A 29 -21.87 -1.35 7.23
C ARG A 29 -22.29 -0.25 8.19
N GLU A 30 -21.97 1.00 7.88
CA GLU A 30 -22.28 2.16 8.75
C GLU A 30 -23.78 2.37 8.98
N GLN A 31 -24.62 1.93 8.04
CA GLN A 31 -26.08 1.96 8.17
C GLN A 31 -26.64 0.93 9.17
N ASP A 32 -25.90 -0.14 9.45
CA ASP A 32 -26.36 -1.25 10.30
C ASP A 32 -25.62 -1.30 11.65
N ASP A 33 -24.38 -0.84 11.69
CA ASP A 33 -23.53 -0.82 12.87
C ASP A 33 -23.06 0.61 13.20
N PRO A 34 -23.60 1.25 14.24
CA PRO A 34 -23.25 2.62 14.61
C PRO A 34 -21.82 2.76 15.17
N THR A 35 -21.10 1.65 15.38
CA THR A 35 -19.69 1.67 15.78
C THR A 35 -18.74 1.78 14.60
N TYR A 36 -19.22 1.70 13.35
CA TYR A 36 -18.42 1.96 12.16
C TYR A 36 -18.27 3.46 11.95
N ASP A 37 -17.03 3.94 11.81
CA ASP A 37 -16.76 5.32 11.41
C ASP A 37 -16.69 5.42 9.88
N GLY A 38 -17.75 5.93 9.27
CA GLY A 38 -17.86 6.17 7.83
C GLY A 38 -17.31 7.52 7.36
N SER A 39 -16.76 8.33 8.27
CA SER A 39 -16.15 9.61 7.91
C SER A 39 -14.89 9.44 7.06
N LYS A 40 -14.42 10.53 6.47
CA LYS A 40 -13.17 10.54 5.71
C LYS A 40 -12.01 10.14 6.62
N PRO A 41 -11.25 9.08 6.27
CA PRO A 41 -10.08 8.69 7.05
C PRO A 41 -9.04 9.81 7.16
N PRO A 42 -8.28 9.86 8.26
CA PRO A 42 -7.18 10.81 8.44
C PRO A 42 -5.98 10.49 7.53
N ASP A 43 -5.05 11.44 7.39
CA ASP A 43 -3.88 11.31 6.51
C ASP A 43 -3.00 10.09 6.81
N ASP A 44 -2.90 9.67 8.07
CA ASP A 44 -2.11 8.50 8.45
C ASP A 44 -2.72 7.19 7.93
N ALA A 45 -4.05 7.11 7.76
CA ALA A 45 -4.69 5.96 7.13
C ALA A 45 -4.27 5.83 5.66
N TYR A 46 -4.09 6.95 4.95
CA TYR A 46 -3.59 6.94 3.57
C TYR A 46 -2.10 6.59 3.49
N ARG A 47 -1.28 6.96 4.48
CA ARG A 47 0.12 6.47 4.57
C ARG A 47 0.18 4.95 4.72
N ARG A 48 -0.69 4.37 5.55
CA ARG A 48 -0.82 2.91 5.67
C ARG A 48 -1.33 2.27 4.38
N LEU A 49 -2.26 2.92 3.68
CA LEU A 49 -2.72 2.47 2.36
C LEU A 49 -1.58 2.45 1.34
N GLU A 50 -0.71 3.46 1.36
CA GLU A 50 0.48 3.50 0.49
C GLU A 50 1.45 2.37 0.77
N LEU A 51 1.71 2.07 2.04
CA LEU A 51 2.50 0.90 2.44
C LEU A 51 1.88 -0.40 1.95
N LEU A 52 0.55 -0.54 2.08
CA LEU A 52 -0.20 -1.70 1.60
C LEU A 52 -0.14 -1.83 0.06
N ALA A 53 -0.21 -0.72 -0.66
CA ALA A 53 -0.03 -0.68 -2.11
C ALA A 53 1.39 -1.10 -2.51
N LEU A 54 2.41 -0.67 -1.77
CA LEU A 54 3.79 -1.10 -2.01
C LEU A 54 3.95 -2.61 -1.82
N ILE A 55 3.36 -3.18 -0.76
CA ILE A 55 3.28 -4.63 -0.57
C ILE A 55 2.64 -5.27 -1.80
N GLN A 56 1.46 -4.80 -2.20
CA GLN A 56 0.70 -5.36 -3.32
C GLN A 56 1.50 -5.35 -4.64
N MET A 57 2.26 -4.28 -4.89
CA MET A 57 3.05 -4.10 -6.11
C MET A 57 4.38 -4.87 -6.09
N THR A 58 4.90 -5.23 -4.93
CA THR A 58 6.21 -5.90 -4.79
C THR A 58 6.13 -7.36 -4.38
N TYR A 59 4.98 -7.84 -3.90
CA TYR A 59 4.76 -9.24 -3.50
C TYR A 59 4.53 -10.18 -4.70
N ILE A 60 4.52 -11.49 -4.44
CA ILE A 60 4.19 -12.51 -5.44
C ILE A 60 2.70 -12.43 -5.77
N GLY A 61 2.35 -12.54 -7.05
CA GLY A 61 0.97 -12.55 -7.52
C GLY A 61 0.66 -11.40 -8.47
N ALA A 62 -0.60 -11.20 -8.81
CA ALA A 62 -1.06 -10.11 -9.66
C ALA A 62 -1.81 -9.06 -8.82
N PRO A 63 -1.32 -7.82 -8.68
CA PRO A 63 -2.02 -6.78 -7.93
C PRO A 63 -3.36 -6.41 -8.57
N MET A 64 -4.35 -6.08 -7.75
CA MET A 64 -5.66 -5.59 -8.19
C MET A 64 -6.08 -4.38 -7.37
N ILE A 65 -6.30 -3.26 -8.03
CA ILE A 65 -6.75 -2.01 -7.40
C ILE A 65 -8.26 -1.90 -7.63
N TYR A 66 -9.03 -1.71 -6.57
CA TYR A 66 -10.45 -1.37 -6.67
C TYR A 66 -10.58 0.11 -7.04
N TYR A 67 -11.49 0.43 -7.98
CA TYR A 67 -11.54 1.78 -8.57
C TYR A 67 -11.69 2.85 -7.50
N GLY A 68 -10.93 3.94 -7.63
CA GLY A 68 -11.00 5.04 -6.70
C GLY A 68 -10.03 4.93 -5.52
N THR A 69 -9.50 3.75 -5.22
CA THR A 69 -8.54 3.56 -4.13
C THR A 69 -7.26 4.37 -4.38
N GLU A 70 -6.82 4.45 -5.63
CA GLU A 70 -5.63 5.20 -6.04
C GLU A 70 -5.80 6.74 -5.99
N VAL A 71 -7.04 7.23 -5.93
CA VAL A 71 -7.38 8.66 -5.80
C VAL A 71 -7.93 9.00 -4.42
N GLY A 72 -7.96 8.05 -3.49
CA GLY A 72 -8.31 8.27 -2.09
C GLY A 72 -9.80 8.13 -1.76
N MET A 73 -10.58 7.41 -2.58
CA MET A 73 -11.97 7.12 -2.22
C MET A 73 -12.07 6.23 -0.98
N TRP A 74 -13.01 6.58 -0.08
CA TRP A 74 -13.34 5.82 1.12
C TRP A 74 -14.84 5.50 1.18
N GLY A 75 -15.19 4.51 1.98
CA GLY A 75 -16.57 4.08 2.18
C GLY A 75 -16.63 2.77 2.94
N SER A 76 -17.65 2.67 3.80
CA SER A 76 -18.04 1.41 4.45
C SER A 76 -18.48 0.37 3.41
N ASP A 77 -18.87 -0.82 3.86
CA ASP A 77 -19.23 -1.93 2.99
C ASP A 77 -20.49 -1.65 2.13
N ASP A 78 -20.88 -2.60 1.29
CA ASP A 78 -22.00 -2.47 0.35
C ASP A 78 -23.23 -1.83 1.01
N PRO A 79 -23.73 -0.68 0.48
CA PRO A 79 -23.42 -0.07 -0.82
C PRO A 79 -22.42 1.09 -0.83
N ASN A 80 -21.87 1.51 0.31
CA ASN A 80 -21.11 2.77 0.40
C ASN A 80 -19.72 2.70 -0.25
N ASN A 81 -19.18 1.50 -0.45
CA ASN A 81 -17.98 1.26 -1.24
C ASN A 81 -18.19 1.45 -2.77
N ARG A 82 -19.45 1.48 -3.24
CA ARG A 82 -19.85 1.60 -4.65
C ARG A 82 -20.21 3.03 -5.07
N LYS A 83 -19.73 4.05 -4.33
CA LYS A 83 -19.88 5.48 -4.67
C LYS A 83 -19.41 5.78 -6.10
N THR A 84 -20.00 6.80 -6.71
CA THR A 84 -19.56 7.32 -8.01
C THR A 84 -18.08 7.68 -7.96
N MET A 85 -17.33 7.31 -9.01
CA MET A 85 -15.91 7.66 -9.13
C MET A 85 -15.72 9.18 -9.06
N ILE A 86 -14.73 9.60 -8.28
CA ILE A 86 -14.30 11.00 -8.19
C ILE A 86 -13.44 11.35 -9.41
N TRP A 87 -13.78 12.44 -10.08
CA TRP A 87 -13.05 12.95 -11.24
C TRP A 87 -12.71 14.43 -11.00
N GLU A 88 -11.47 14.81 -11.27
CA GLU A 88 -10.97 16.17 -11.02
C GLU A 88 -11.81 17.25 -11.72
N ASP A 89 -12.30 16.96 -12.93
CA ASP A 89 -13.10 17.87 -13.75
C ASP A 89 -14.59 17.90 -13.41
N LEU A 90 -15.09 16.92 -12.64
CA LEU A 90 -16.50 16.84 -12.23
C LEU A 90 -16.75 17.35 -10.80
N GLY A 91 -15.70 17.58 -10.01
CA GLY A 91 -15.80 18.08 -8.64
C GLY A 91 -16.31 17.03 -7.63
N THR A 92 -16.86 17.50 -6.52
CA THR A 92 -17.08 16.73 -5.29
C THR A 92 -18.47 16.09 -5.14
N TYR A 93 -19.29 16.12 -6.19
CA TYR A 93 -20.69 15.68 -6.16
C TYR A 93 -21.44 16.21 -4.91
N GLU A 94 -21.92 15.32 -4.04
CA GLU A 94 -22.67 15.64 -2.81
C GLU A 94 -21.77 15.79 -1.56
N ASP A 95 -20.53 15.31 -1.61
CA ASP A 95 -19.61 15.27 -0.47
C ASP A 95 -18.39 16.17 -0.74
N PRO A 96 -18.29 17.35 -0.10
CA PRO A 96 -17.23 18.32 -0.38
C PRO A 96 -15.81 17.78 -0.13
N ASP A 97 -15.67 16.72 0.65
CA ASP A 97 -14.37 16.11 0.95
C ASP A 97 -13.96 15.04 -0.07
N ALA A 98 -14.86 14.66 -0.99
CA ALA A 98 -14.66 13.66 -2.04
C ALA A 98 -13.89 14.25 -3.23
N THR A 99 -12.69 14.76 -2.97
CA THR A 99 -11.74 15.27 -3.96
C THR A 99 -10.68 14.23 -4.31
N VAL A 100 -10.20 14.27 -5.56
CA VAL A 100 -9.05 13.45 -5.99
C VAL A 100 -7.81 13.81 -5.14
N MET A 101 -7.09 12.80 -4.68
CA MET A 101 -5.76 12.94 -4.06
C MET A 101 -4.65 12.74 -5.11
N PRO A 102 -4.13 13.80 -5.76
CA PRO A 102 -3.19 13.65 -6.87
C PRO A 102 -1.84 13.05 -6.44
N GLU A 103 -1.35 13.36 -5.24
CA GLU A 103 -0.10 12.82 -4.73
C GLU A 103 -0.18 11.31 -4.51
N LEU A 104 -1.33 10.82 -4.02
CA LEU A 104 -1.60 9.39 -3.86
C LEU A 104 -1.62 8.69 -5.22
N LEU A 105 -2.34 9.26 -6.19
CA LEU A 105 -2.39 8.74 -7.56
C LEU A 105 -0.99 8.64 -8.18
N ASP A 106 -0.17 9.65 -8.00
CA ASP A 106 1.20 9.65 -8.51
C ASP A 106 2.10 8.64 -7.80
N ARG A 107 1.91 8.39 -6.50
CA ARG A 107 2.58 7.31 -5.77
C ARG A 107 2.19 5.94 -6.35
N TYR A 108 0.90 5.70 -6.59
CA TYR A 108 0.43 4.46 -7.26
C TYR A 108 1.07 4.28 -8.63
N LYS A 109 1.09 5.32 -9.47
CA LYS A 109 1.76 5.27 -10.79
C LYS A 109 3.24 4.92 -10.67
N ARG A 110 3.97 5.48 -9.69
CA ARG A 110 5.39 5.16 -9.45
C ARG A 110 5.58 3.70 -9.04
N MET A 111 4.75 3.17 -8.15
CA MET A 111 4.84 1.76 -7.72
C MET A 111 4.48 0.78 -8.85
N ILE A 112 3.46 1.10 -9.66
CA ILE A 112 3.11 0.32 -10.86
C ILE A 112 4.26 0.34 -11.86
N ARG A 113 4.89 1.50 -12.08
CA ARG A 113 6.06 1.62 -12.94
C ARG A 113 7.22 0.77 -12.43
N LEU A 114 7.56 0.85 -11.14
CA LEU A 114 8.58 0.02 -10.51
C LEU A 114 8.34 -1.48 -10.80
N ARG A 115 7.10 -1.95 -10.62
CA ARG A 115 6.73 -3.34 -10.93
C ARG A 115 6.91 -3.71 -12.41
N ASN A 116 6.66 -2.78 -13.33
CA ASN A 116 6.77 -3.02 -14.77
C ASN A 116 8.21 -2.97 -15.27
N ASP A 117 9.02 -2.09 -14.69
CA ASP A 117 10.42 -1.90 -15.06
C ASP A 117 11.29 -3.08 -14.55
N HIS A 118 10.85 -3.79 -13.50
CA HIS A 118 11.56 -4.93 -12.91
C HIS A 118 10.84 -6.28 -13.11
N VAL A 119 11.45 -7.20 -13.85
CA VAL A 119 10.90 -8.54 -14.09
C VAL A 119 10.86 -9.39 -12.82
N ALA A 120 11.79 -9.17 -11.88
CA ALA A 120 11.85 -9.91 -10.63
C ALA A 120 10.61 -9.70 -9.76
N LEU A 121 9.96 -8.53 -9.82
CA LEU A 121 8.71 -8.28 -9.10
C LEU A 121 7.51 -9.08 -9.66
N ARG A 122 7.57 -9.48 -10.94
CA ARG A 122 6.51 -10.21 -11.64
C ARG A 122 6.74 -11.71 -11.74
N ARG A 123 7.99 -12.14 -11.91
CA ARG A 123 8.37 -13.54 -12.18
C ARG A 123 9.44 -14.09 -11.23
N GLY A 124 10.06 -13.23 -10.43
CA GLY A 124 11.15 -13.61 -9.56
C GLY A 124 10.74 -14.40 -8.34
N SER A 125 11.73 -15.07 -7.75
CA SER A 125 11.64 -15.74 -6.46
C SER A 125 11.27 -14.75 -5.35
N PHE A 126 10.91 -15.29 -4.19
CA PHE A 126 10.65 -14.54 -2.98
C PHE A 126 11.40 -15.21 -1.83
N GLU A 127 12.07 -14.40 -1.03
CA GLU A 127 12.81 -14.86 0.14
C GLU A 127 12.71 -13.81 1.24
N THR A 128 12.17 -14.20 2.39
CA THR A 128 12.20 -13.36 3.60
C THR A 128 13.61 -13.34 4.15
N LEU A 129 14.14 -12.14 4.40
CA LEU A 129 15.45 -11.93 5.02
C LEU A 129 15.33 -11.48 6.48
N VAL A 130 14.36 -10.61 6.76
CA VAL A 130 14.08 -10.11 8.11
C VAL A 130 12.58 -10.15 8.36
N ALA A 131 12.18 -10.63 9.53
CA ALA A 131 10.86 -10.46 10.11
C ALA A 131 11.08 -10.13 11.59
N ASP A 132 10.96 -8.84 11.93
CA ASP A 132 11.27 -8.29 13.24
C ASP A 132 9.99 -7.70 13.84
N ASP A 133 9.41 -8.42 14.81
CA ASP A 133 8.18 -8.03 15.49
C ASP A 133 8.37 -6.82 16.43
N GLU A 134 9.59 -6.55 16.92
CA GLU A 134 9.86 -5.42 17.82
C GLU A 134 9.86 -4.09 17.06
N GLN A 135 10.39 -4.09 15.83
CA GLN A 135 10.40 -2.91 14.94
C GLN A 135 9.19 -2.84 14.01
N ASP A 136 8.40 -3.91 13.92
CA ASP A 136 7.36 -4.11 12.90
C ASP A 136 7.92 -3.95 11.47
N LEU A 137 9.05 -4.63 11.23
CA LEU A 137 9.84 -4.57 10.01
C LEU A 137 9.85 -5.92 9.28
N LEU A 138 9.45 -5.89 8.01
CA LEU A 138 9.57 -7.01 7.08
C LEU A 138 10.52 -6.64 5.94
N VAL A 139 11.55 -7.47 5.73
CA VAL A 139 12.47 -7.33 4.58
C VAL A 139 12.47 -8.62 3.77
N PHE A 140 12.27 -8.50 2.47
CA PHE A 140 12.35 -9.63 1.55
C PHE A 140 13.07 -9.28 0.24
N ARG A 141 13.58 -10.33 -0.40
CA ARG A 141 14.25 -10.26 -1.70
C ARG A 141 13.36 -10.80 -2.80
N ARG A 142 13.36 -10.11 -3.95
CA ARG A 142 12.82 -10.60 -5.22
C ARG A 142 13.96 -10.72 -6.21
N ALA A 143 14.13 -11.89 -6.85
CA ALA A 143 15.22 -12.10 -7.81
C ALA A 143 14.77 -12.90 -9.04
N TYR A 144 15.21 -12.47 -10.22
CA TYR A 144 15.03 -13.18 -11.48
C TYR A 144 16.20 -12.86 -12.42
N ASP A 145 17.00 -13.86 -12.79
CA ASP A 145 18.25 -13.69 -13.52
C ASP A 145 19.12 -12.58 -12.89
N ASP A 146 19.46 -11.54 -13.65
CA ASP A 146 20.29 -10.41 -13.19
C ASP A 146 19.47 -9.28 -12.52
N ASP A 147 18.14 -9.40 -12.42
CA ASP A 147 17.27 -8.41 -11.79
C ASP A 147 17.02 -8.82 -10.34
N THR A 148 17.59 -8.08 -9.39
CA THR A 148 17.45 -8.36 -7.95
C THR A 148 17.04 -7.11 -7.21
N LEU A 149 15.97 -7.24 -6.42
CA LEU A 149 15.44 -6.17 -5.59
C LEU A 149 15.38 -6.62 -4.14
N LEU A 150 15.63 -5.66 -3.26
CA LEU A 150 15.42 -5.76 -1.83
C LEU A 150 14.28 -4.81 -1.46
N ILE A 151 13.31 -5.31 -0.71
CA ILE A 151 12.13 -4.55 -0.30
C ILE A 151 12.07 -4.61 1.22
N ALA A 152 12.04 -3.45 1.87
CA ALA A 152 11.83 -3.31 3.30
C ALA A 152 10.53 -2.54 3.55
N LEU A 153 9.76 -3.00 4.53
CA LEU A 153 8.44 -2.49 4.88
C LEU A 153 8.39 -2.30 6.38
N ASN A 154 8.22 -1.05 6.81
CA ASN A 154 8.11 -0.67 8.21
C ASN A 154 6.67 -0.26 8.49
N ALA A 155 5.93 -1.10 9.22
CA ALA A 155 4.56 -0.81 9.65
C ALA A 155 4.51 -0.16 11.05
N GLY A 156 5.65 -0.05 11.72
CA GLY A 156 5.84 0.59 13.02
C GLY A 156 5.76 2.11 12.97
N ASP A 157 5.76 2.70 14.15
CA ASP A 157 5.64 4.15 14.40
C ASP A 157 7.00 4.86 14.59
N ALA A 158 8.10 4.11 14.57
CA ALA A 158 9.47 4.62 14.63
C ALA A 158 10.31 4.19 13.41
N ASP A 159 11.46 4.84 13.22
CA ASP A 159 12.45 4.43 12.22
C ASP A 159 12.92 3.00 12.51
N ALA A 160 12.87 2.14 11.49
CA ALA A 160 13.39 0.78 11.55
C ALA A 160 14.75 0.69 10.83
N ARG A 161 15.59 -0.24 11.26
CA ARG A 161 16.93 -0.47 10.71
C ARG A 161 17.21 -1.94 10.49
N PHE A 162 17.95 -2.23 9.43
CA PHE A 162 18.47 -3.57 9.16
C PHE A 162 19.78 -3.50 8.38
N GLU A 163 20.63 -4.52 8.52
CA GLU A 163 21.88 -4.57 7.76
C GLU A 163 21.61 -4.97 6.29
N LEU A 164 22.01 -4.10 5.35
CA LEU A 164 21.94 -4.41 3.93
C LEU A 164 22.84 -5.62 3.60
N PRO A 165 22.36 -6.61 2.82
CA PRO A 165 23.21 -7.71 2.36
C PRO A 165 24.39 -7.21 1.52
N GLU A 166 25.49 -7.97 1.50
CA GLU A 166 26.66 -7.63 0.68
C GLU A 166 26.31 -7.40 -0.80
N GLY A 167 26.77 -6.28 -1.34
CA GLY A 167 26.56 -5.88 -2.73
C GLY A 167 26.51 -4.37 -2.91
N ASP A 168 26.47 -3.94 -4.16
CA ASP A 168 26.17 -2.56 -4.52
C ASP A 168 24.65 -2.41 -4.71
N TRP A 169 24.03 -1.57 -3.87
CA TRP A 169 22.57 -1.41 -3.81
C TRP A 169 22.20 0.06 -3.99
N THR A 170 21.33 0.34 -4.96
CA THR A 170 20.81 1.69 -5.21
C THR A 170 19.35 1.80 -4.80
N PRO A 171 18.97 2.77 -3.95
CA PRO A 171 17.56 2.99 -3.60
C PRO A 171 16.80 3.54 -4.81
N VAL A 172 15.59 3.02 -5.05
CA VAL A 172 14.70 3.42 -6.16
C VAL A 172 13.30 3.82 -5.70
N HIS A 173 13.00 3.65 -4.41
CA HIS A 173 11.76 4.07 -3.76
C HIS A 173 12.03 4.30 -2.27
N GLY A 174 11.44 5.33 -1.67
CA GLY A 174 11.60 5.64 -0.23
C GLY A 174 13.01 6.12 0.14
N ASP A 175 13.62 6.99 -0.69
CA ASP A 175 14.99 7.49 -0.52
C ASP A 175 15.10 8.67 0.46
N ASP A 176 14.07 8.92 1.25
CA ASP A 176 13.99 10.02 2.22
C ASP A 176 14.91 9.85 3.44
N ALA A 177 15.60 8.71 3.57
CA ALA A 177 16.49 8.40 4.69
C ALA A 177 17.83 7.78 4.24
N PRO A 178 18.91 7.86 5.04
CA PRO A 178 20.20 7.24 4.72
C PRO A 178 20.13 5.72 4.59
N GLY A 179 20.97 5.14 3.73
CA GLY A 179 21.38 3.73 3.69
C GLY A 179 20.35 2.66 4.09
N ASP A 180 20.36 2.33 5.38
CA ASP A 180 19.71 1.20 6.08
C ASP A 180 18.44 1.57 6.85
N VAL A 181 18.06 2.85 6.86
CA VAL A 181 16.89 3.34 7.60
C VAL A 181 15.64 3.22 6.73
N VAL A 182 14.56 2.75 7.35
CA VAL A 182 13.21 2.72 6.78
C VAL A 182 12.29 3.54 7.69
N ALA A 183 11.77 4.65 7.18
CA ALA A 183 10.92 5.56 7.93
C ALA A 183 9.63 4.87 8.43
N PRO A 184 8.99 5.35 9.51
CA PRO A 184 7.76 4.77 10.03
C PRO A 184 6.62 4.79 9.01
N ILE A 185 5.78 3.74 9.02
CA ILE A 185 4.63 3.57 8.13
C ILE A 185 5.04 3.86 6.67
N SER A 186 6.08 3.19 6.21
CA SER A 186 6.65 3.40 4.88
C SER A 186 7.43 2.16 4.42
N GLY A 187 7.85 2.17 3.16
CA GLY A 187 8.73 1.14 2.65
C GLY A 187 9.79 1.69 1.73
N ARG A 188 10.80 0.88 1.53
CA ARG A 188 12.00 1.23 0.78
C ARG A 188 12.41 0.09 -0.12
N VAL A 189 12.83 0.43 -1.34
CA VAL A 189 13.22 -0.55 -2.36
C VAL A 189 14.59 -0.22 -2.89
N TRP A 190 15.46 -1.23 -2.93
CA TRP A 190 16.78 -1.14 -3.55
C TRP A 190 16.89 -2.12 -4.71
N ILE A 191 17.66 -1.73 -5.73
CA ILE A 191 18.07 -2.61 -6.82
C ILE A 191 19.54 -2.97 -6.63
N LYS A 192 19.90 -4.23 -6.91
CA LYS A 192 21.30 -4.65 -6.90
C LYS A 192 21.96 -4.26 -8.22
N ASN A 193 23.03 -3.49 -8.15
CA ASN A 193 23.87 -3.17 -9.30
C ASN A 193 24.76 -4.38 -9.66
N ARG A 194 25.16 -4.45 -10.92
CA ARG A 194 26.06 -5.50 -11.45
C ARG A 194 27.51 -5.22 -11.11
#